data_AF-A0A6L9GDP2-F1
#
_entry.id   AF-A0A6L9GDP2-F1
#
_cell.length_a   1.000
_cell.length_b   1.000
_cell.length_c   1.000
_cell.angle_alpha   90.00
_cell.angle_beta   90.00
_cell.angle_gamma   90.00
#
_symmetry.space_group_name_H-M   'P 1'
#
loop_
_entity.id
_entity.type
_entity.pdbx_description
1 polymer ?
#
loop_
_entity_poly.entity_id
_entity_poly.type
_entity_poly.pdbx_seq_one_letter_code
_entity_poly.pdbx_strand_id
1 'polypeptide(L)'
;MRLWSLHPSLLDSKGLVACWRESLLAQKVLAGQTQGYANHPQLIRLRGQSDPLETVGGYLQGLLEEAKLRGYKFDAAKILHPALPEHAGLVPVSTGQIGFEAEHLLCKLQQRDPPRATYLDSLGAGQIPLHPLFTAVPGPIEAWEKDAAVRH
;
A
#
# COMPACT_ATOMS: atom_id res chain seq x y z
N MET A 1 -10.70 1.01 2.16
CA MET A 1 -9.39 1.67 2.03
C MET A 1 -8.32 0.66 2.39
N ARG A 2 -7.45 0.29 1.46
CA ARG A 2 -6.28 -0.55 1.68
C ARG A 2 -5.08 0.07 0.98
N LEU A 3 -4.06 0.38 1.77
CA LEU A 3 -2.75 0.71 1.26
C LEU A 3 -1.91 -0.56 1.41
N TRP A 4 -1.19 -0.95 0.38
CA TRP A 4 -0.36 -2.16 0.37
C TRP A 4 1.09 -1.75 0.65
N SER A 5 1.72 -2.38 1.63
CA SER A 5 3.17 -2.33 1.78
C SER A 5 3.91 -3.09 0.66
N LEU A 6 3.20 -3.99 -0.01
CA LEU A 6 3.67 -4.74 -1.18
C LEU A 6 3.96 -3.82 -2.38
N HIS A 7 4.92 -4.21 -3.21
CA HIS A 7 5.25 -3.45 -4.41
C HIS A 7 4.05 -3.41 -5.37
N PRO A 8 3.72 -2.26 -5.98
CA PRO A 8 2.55 -2.11 -6.85
C PRO A 8 2.55 -3.04 -8.07
N SER A 9 3.72 -3.50 -8.51
CA SER A 9 3.86 -4.51 -9.58
C SER A 9 3.19 -5.85 -9.28
N LEU A 10 2.97 -6.16 -7.99
CA LEU A 10 2.23 -7.35 -7.56
C LEU A 10 0.71 -7.18 -7.66
N LEU A 11 0.20 -5.97 -7.89
CA LEU A 11 -1.23 -5.74 -8.03
C LEU A 11 -1.70 -6.07 -9.47
N ASP A 12 -2.89 -6.65 -9.58
CA ASP A 12 -3.61 -6.74 -10.84
C ASP A 12 -4.13 -5.34 -11.27
N SER A 13 -4.60 -5.20 -12.51
CA SER A 13 -5.13 -3.93 -13.01
C SER A 13 -6.21 -3.32 -12.12
N LYS A 14 -7.14 -4.15 -11.62
CA LYS A 14 -8.21 -3.68 -10.71
C LYS A 14 -7.64 -3.27 -9.36
N GLY A 15 -6.70 -4.05 -8.82
CA GLY A 15 -6.02 -3.76 -7.56
C GLY A 15 -5.25 -2.45 -7.60
N LEU A 16 -4.50 -2.20 -8.66
CA LEU A 16 -3.71 -0.97 -8.84
C LEU A 16 -4.60 0.28 -8.90
N VAL A 17 -5.68 0.24 -9.71
CA VAL A 17 -6.63 1.35 -9.83
C VAL A 17 -7.37 1.60 -8.51
N ALA A 18 -7.78 0.54 -7.81
CA ALA A 18 -8.43 0.66 -6.50
C ALA A 18 -7.46 1.28 -5.48
N CYS A 19 -6.23 0.77 -5.40
CA CYS A 19 -5.22 1.27 -4.46
C CYS A 19 -4.93 2.77 -4.68
N TRP A 20 -4.81 3.21 -5.94
CA TRP A 20 -4.65 4.63 -6.28
C TRP A 20 -5.81 5.48 -5.73
N ARG A 21 -7.06 5.09 -5.98
CA ARG A 21 -8.24 5.84 -5.53
C ARG A 21 -8.33 5.88 -4.00
N GLU A 22 -8.05 4.77 -3.33
CA GLU A 22 -8.08 4.68 -1.88
C GLU A 22 -6.94 5.47 -1.22
N SER A 23 -5.79 5.56 -1.87
CA SER A 23 -4.64 6.36 -1.39
C SER A 23 -4.88 7.85 -1.56
N LEU A 24 -5.52 8.28 -2.65
CA LEU A 24 -6.00 9.66 -2.78
C LEU A 24 -7.05 10.02 -1.73
N LEU A 25 -7.91 9.07 -1.35
CA LEU A 25 -8.83 9.25 -0.23
C LEU A 25 -8.06 9.38 1.09
N ALA A 26 -7.04 8.54 1.33
CA ALA A 26 -6.18 8.64 2.51
C ALA A 26 -5.52 10.03 2.60
N GLN A 27 -4.97 10.53 1.49
CA GLN A 27 -4.41 11.88 1.40
C GLN A 27 -5.44 12.95 1.78
N LYS A 28 -6.67 12.88 1.25
CA LYS A 28 -7.74 13.83 1.62
C LYS A 28 -8.10 13.78 3.10
N VAL A 29 -8.13 12.58 3.69
CA VAL A 29 -8.38 12.41 5.13
C VAL A 29 -7.26 13.03 5.96
N LEU A 30 -6.00 12.77 5.59
CA LEU A 30 -4.83 13.35 6.27
C LEU A 30 -4.77 14.87 6.13
N ALA A 31 -5.22 15.42 5.00
CA ALA A 31 -5.33 16.86 4.77
C ALA A 31 -6.56 17.52 5.45
N GLY A 32 -7.36 16.76 6.21
CA GLY A 32 -8.56 17.28 6.88
C GLY A 32 -9.70 17.66 5.92
N GLN A 33 -9.63 17.24 4.65
CA GLN A 33 -10.59 17.61 3.61
C GLN A 33 -11.85 16.73 3.61
N THR A 34 -11.88 15.66 4.42
CA THR A 34 -13.04 14.78 4.54
C THR A 34 -13.21 14.28 5.98
N GLN A 35 -14.45 14.23 6.47
CA GLN A 35 -14.79 13.69 7.79
C GLN A 35 -14.95 12.16 7.77
N GLY A 36 -15.34 11.58 6.63
CA GLY A 36 -15.44 10.13 6.47
C GLY A 36 -14.07 9.46 6.49
N TYR A 37 -13.99 8.24 7.03
CA TYR A 37 -12.75 7.44 7.12
C TYR A 37 -11.63 8.04 7.99
N ALA A 38 -11.91 9.09 8.77
CA ALA A 38 -10.93 9.69 9.68
C ALA A 38 -10.31 8.66 10.65
N ASN A 39 -11.08 7.71 11.15
CA ASN A 39 -10.59 6.68 12.08
C ASN A 39 -10.15 5.38 11.38
N HIS A 40 -9.84 5.43 10.08
CA HIS A 40 -9.47 4.23 9.34
C HIS A 40 -8.10 3.68 9.82
N PRO A 41 -7.99 2.38 10.17
CA PRO A 41 -6.78 1.84 10.81
C PRO A 41 -5.52 1.95 9.95
N GLN A 42 -5.65 1.77 8.63
CA GLN A 42 -4.55 1.95 7.66
C GLN A 42 -3.87 3.33 7.73
N LEU A 43 -4.53 4.36 8.28
CA LEU A 43 -3.95 5.69 8.44
C LEU A 43 -3.03 5.81 9.65
N ILE A 44 -3.11 4.88 10.61
CA ILE A 44 -2.32 4.92 11.86
C ILE A 44 -0.82 4.96 11.54
N ARG A 45 -0.35 4.12 10.62
CA ARG A 45 1.07 4.09 10.20
C ARG A 45 1.54 5.37 9.51
N LEU A 46 0.66 6.08 8.80
CA LEU A 46 0.98 7.34 8.13
C LEU A 46 1.00 8.51 9.14
N ARG A 47 0.05 8.51 10.09
CA ARG A 47 -0.01 9.52 11.16
C ARG A 47 1.18 9.45 12.13
N GLY A 48 1.78 8.28 12.26
CA GLY A 48 2.99 8.09 13.06
C GLY A 48 4.26 8.67 12.43
N GLN A 49 4.21 9.11 11.17
CA GLN A 49 5.35 9.75 10.50
C GLN A 49 5.46 11.23 10.85
N SER A 50 6.67 11.78 10.72
CA SER A 50 6.94 13.21 10.97
C SER A 50 6.17 14.12 10.02
N ASP A 51 6.01 13.72 8.76
CA ASP A 51 5.16 14.40 7.77
C ASP A 51 4.22 13.39 7.08
N PRO A 52 2.99 13.23 7.58
CA PRO A 52 2.01 12.30 7.00
C PRO A 52 1.60 12.64 5.55
N LEU A 53 1.64 13.92 5.17
CA LEU A 53 1.22 14.36 3.83
C LEU A 53 2.31 14.13 2.79
N GLU A 54 3.58 14.38 3.12
CA GLU A 54 4.70 13.95 2.28
C GLU A 54 4.79 12.44 2.21
N THR A 55 4.58 11.73 3.33
CA THR A 55 4.60 10.25 3.36
C THR A 55 3.58 9.64 2.38
N VAL A 56 2.30 10.07 2.45
CA VAL A 56 1.27 9.58 1.52
C VAL A 56 1.52 10.05 0.09
N GLY A 57 2.16 11.20 -0.09
CA GLY A 57 2.63 11.68 -1.38
C GLY A 57 3.68 10.77 -2.01
N GLY A 58 4.70 10.35 -1.24
CA GLY A 58 5.68 9.35 -1.65
C GLY A 58 5.07 7.99 -1.95
N TYR A 59 4.06 7.58 -1.18
CA TYR A 59 3.27 6.38 -1.48
C TYR A 59 2.56 6.49 -2.85
N LEU A 60 1.88 7.61 -3.10
CA LEU A 60 1.19 7.86 -4.36
C LEU A 60 2.17 7.93 -5.54
N GLN A 61 3.38 8.45 -5.33
CA GLN A 61 4.41 8.49 -6.36
C GLN A 61 4.82 7.09 -6.82
N GLY A 62 5.02 6.13 -5.92
CA GLY A 62 5.34 4.76 -6.31
C GLY A 62 4.20 4.08 -7.07
N LEU A 63 2.94 4.36 -6.74
CA LEU A 63 1.79 3.92 -7.55
C LEU A 63 1.78 4.56 -8.95
N LEU A 64 2.10 5.84 -9.04
CA LEU A 64 2.16 6.58 -10.29
C LEU A 64 3.25 6.05 -11.22
N GLU A 65 4.42 5.69 -10.69
CA GLU A 65 5.50 5.10 -11.49
C GLU A 65 5.11 3.71 -12.03
N GLU A 66 4.55 2.82 -11.21
CA GLU A 66 4.03 1.53 -11.71
C GLU A 66 2.94 1.72 -12.76
N ALA A 67 2.05 2.70 -12.56
CA ALA A 67 1.00 3.03 -13.52
C ALA A 67 1.60 3.46 -14.86
N LYS A 68 2.61 4.34 -14.87
CA LYS A 68 3.33 4.76 -16.07
C LYS A 68 4.01 3.59 -16.77
N LEU A 69 4.72 2.73 -16.03
CA LEU A 69 5.39 1.54 -16.55
C LEU A 69 4.43 0.61 -17.29
N ARG A 70 3.18 0.53 -16.80
CA ARG A 70 2.10 -0.29 -17.39
C ARG A 70 1.23 0.46 -18.40
N GLY A 71 1.52 1.73 -18.70
CA GLY A 71 0.76 2.54 -19.67
C GLY A 71 -0.57 3.12 -19.14
N TYR A 72 -0.82 3.10 -17.84
CA TYR A 72 -1.95 3.78 -17.21
C TYR A 72 -1.70 5.30 -17.09
N LYS A 73 -2.77 6.08 -17.23
CA LYS A 73 -2.75 7.54 -17.11
C LYS A 73 -3.31 7.99 -15.75
N PHE A 74 -2.55 7.75 -14.68
CA PHE A 74 -2.87 8.35 -13.38
C PHE A 74 -2.53 9.84 -13.41
N ASP A 75 -3.41 10.64 -12.81
CA ASP A 75 -3.29 12.09 -12.81
C ASP A 75 -2.40 12.53 -11.65
N ALA A 76 -1.15 12.86 -11.99
CA ALA A 76 -0.13 13.30 -11.04
C ALA A 76 -0.52 14.58 -10.29
N ALA A 77 -1.35 15.45 -10.89
CA ALA A 77 -1.79 16.69 -10.25
C ALA A 77 -2.70 16.47 -9.03
N LYS A 78 -3.15 15.23 -8.80
CA LYS A 78 -3.94 14.85 -7.62
C LYS A 78 -3.09 14.58 -6.39
N ILE A 79 -1.77 14.46 -6.53
CA ILE A 79 -0.85 14.28 -5.39
C ILE A 79 -0.57 15.66 -4.80
N LEU A 80 -1.00 15.91 -3.56
CA LEU A 80 -0.91 17.23 -2.92
C LEU A 80 0.55 17.58 -2.57
N HIS A 81 1.31 16.60 -2.09
CA HIS A 81 2.72 16.76 -1.70
C HIS A 81 3.57 15.69 -2.39
N PRO A 82 3.88 15.83 -3.69
CA PRO A 82 4.71 14.86 -4.39
C PRO A 82 6.10 14.77 -3.75
N ALA A 83 6.51 13.56 -3.37
CA ALA A 83 7.81 13.27 -2.83
C ALA A 83 8.36 12.01 -3.48
N LEU A 84 9.68 11.93 -3.66
CA LEU A 84 10.29 10.66 -4.02
C LEU A 84 10.14 9.71 -2.83
N PRO A 85 9.77 8.43 -3.04
CA PRO A 85 9.56 7.49 -1.94
C PRO A 85 10.75 7.40 -0.98
N GLU A 86 11.99 7.46 -1.49
CA GLU A 86 13.19 7.44 -0.65
C GLU A 86 13.37 8.68 0.24
N HIS A 87 12.76 9.81 -0.14
CA HIS A 87 12.86 11.08 0.60
C HIS A 87 11.66 11.32 1.52
N ALA A 88 10.56 10.61 1.32
CA ALA A 88 9.32 10.74 2.10
C ALA A 88 9.38 10.07 3.50
N GLY A 89 10.54 9.54 3.89
CA GLY A 89 10.75 8.77 5.10
C GLY A 89 10.45 7.28 4.91
N LEU A 90 11.35 6.40 5.38
CA LEU A 90 11.12 4.95 5.34
C LEU A 90 10.13 4.55 6.43
N VAL A 91 8.98 4.04 6.02
CA VAL A 91 7.94 3.56 6.94
C VAL A 91 8.23 2.09 7.29
N PRO A 92 8.52 1.77 8.57
CA PRO A 92 8.69 0.37 8.96
C PRO A 92 7.36 -0.39 8.78
N VAL A 93 7.46 -1.62 8.31
CA VAL A 93 6.35 -2.57 8.27
C VAL A 93 6.81 -3.93 8.75
N SER A 94 6.03 -4.54 9.63
CA SER A 94 6.42 -5.83 10.19
C SER A 94 6.41 -6.95 9.15
N THR A 95 7.30 -7.92 9.30
CA THR A 95 7.32 -9.15 8.48
C THR A 95 6.00 -9.91 8.54
N GLY A 96 5.33 -9.92 9.70
CA GLY A 96 4.01 -10.52 9.85
C GLY A 96 2.94 -9.80 9.01
N GLN A 97 2.97 -8.47 8.96
CA GLN A 97 2.05 -7.68 8.14
C GLN A 97 2.29 -7.87 6.65
N ILE A 98 3.56 -7.96 6.21
CA ILE A 98 3.91 -8.27 4.82
C ILE A 98 3.32 -9.62 4.41
N GLY A 99 3.51 -10.66 5.24
CA GLY A 99 2.95 -12.00 4.99
C GLY A 99 1.42 -11.97 4.91
N PHE A 100 0.77 -11.31 5.87
CA PHE A 100 -0.69 -11.16 5.88
C PHE A 100 -1.21 -10.45 4.62
N GLU A 101 -0.53 -9.38 4.20
CA GLU A 101 -0.85 -8.67 2.96
C GLU A 101 -0.66 -9.55 1.72
N ALA A 102 0.43 -10.31 1.64
CA ALA A 102 0.70 -11.19 0.52
C ALA A 102 -0.37 -12.28 0.39
N GLU A 103 -0.74 -12.94 1.48
CA GLU A 103 -1.83 -13.93 1.49
C GLU A 103 -3.17 -13.32 1.06
N HIS A 104 -3.50 -12.13 1.57
CA HIS A 104 -4.73 -11.44 1.20
C HIS A 104 -4.74 -11.09 -0.30
N LEU A 105 -3.61 -10.59 -0.82
CA LEU A 105 -3.48 -10.31 -2.24
C LEU A 105 -3.59 -11.60 -3.07
N LEU A 106 -2.92 -12.68 -2.66
CA LEU A 106 -2.93 -13.98 -3.32
C LEU A 106 -4.36 -14.50 -3.49
N CYS A 107 -5.17 -14.52 -2.42
CA CYS A 107 -6.58 -14.93 -2.50
C CYS A 107 -7.37 -14.13 -3.54
N LYS A 108 -7.12 -12.80 -3.63
CA LYS A 108 -7.77 -11.96 -4.63
C LYS A 108 -7.26 -12.22 -6.04
N LEU A 109 -5.97 -12.53 -6.22
CA LEU A 109 -5.37 -12.79 -7.52
C LEU A 109 -5.77 -14.14 -8.08
N GLN A 110 -5.90 -15.18 -7.25
CA GLN A 110 -6.33 -16.52 -7.69
C GLN A 110 -7.62 -16.49 -8.52
N GLN A 111 -8.52 -15.55 -8.24
CA GLN A 111 -9.79 -15.39 -8.97
C GLN A 111 -9.70 -14.42 -10.15
N ARG A 112 -8.80 -13.43 -10.09
CA ARG A 112 -8.81 -12.28 -11.02
C ARG A 112 -7.66 -12.30 -12.02
N ASP A 113 -6.55 -12.94 -11.65
CA ASP A 113 -5.30 -12.98 -12.40
C ASP A 113 -4.42 -14.17 -11.93
N PRO A 114 -4.74 -15.41 -12.37
CA PRO A 114 -4.02 -16.61 -11.95
C PRO A 114 -2.50 -16.58 -12.23
N PRO A 115 -2.00 -16.09 -13.38
CA PRO A 115 -0.55 -15.99 -13.60
C PRO A 115 0.17 -15.13 -12.55
N ARG A 116 -0.41 -13.99 -12.17
CA ARG A 116 0.17 -13.13 -11.12
C ARG A 116 0.05 -13.76 -9.73
N ALA A 117 -1.01 -14.54 -9.48
CA ALA A 117 -1.13 -15.34 -8.27
C ALA A 117 0.00 -16.37 -8.16
N THR A 118 0.27 -17.13 -9.22
CA THR A 118 1.38 -18.10 -9.27
C THR A 118 2.73 -17.44 -9.05
N TYR A 119 2.97 -16.26 -9.65
CA TYR A 119 4.19 -15.52 -9.40
C TYR A 119 4.33 -15.14 -7.92
N LEU A 120 3.29 -14.57 -7.31
CA LEU A 120 3.32 -14.18 -5.90
C LEU A 120 3.53 -15.38 -4.97
N ASP A 121 2.86 -16.51 -5.24
CA ASP A 121 2.97 -17.75 -4.46
C ASP A 121 4.37 -18.39 -4.56
N SER A 122 5.10 -18.13 -5.66
CA SER A 122 6.47 -18.61 -5.82
C SER A 122 7.53 -17.82 -5.03
N LEU A 123 7.17 -16.66 -4.48
CA LEU A 123 8.10 -15.82 -3.71
C LEU A 123 8.18 -16.31 -2.26
N GLY A 124 9.40 -16.49 -1.74
CA GLY A 124 9.60 -16.71 -0.31
C GLY A 124 9.27 -15.47 0.52
N ALA A 125 8.97 -15.63 1.81
CA ALA A 125 8.57 -14.53 2.70
C ALA A 125 9.55 -13.35 2.75
N GLY A 126 10.86 -13.59 2.60
CA GLY A 126 11.90 -12.55 2.54
C GLY A 126 12.16 -11.98 1.15
N GLN A 127 11.45 -12.45 0.13
CA GLN A 127 11.63 -12.07 -1.28
C GLN A 127 10.46 -11.26 -1.84
N ILE A 128 9.41 -11.06 -1.03
CA ILE A 128 8.24 -10.29 -1.43
C ILE A 128 8.68 -8.83 -1.64
N PRO A 129 8.61 -8.30 -2.88
CA PRO A 129 9.01 -6.93 -3.14
C PRO A 129 8.04 -5.98 -2.44
N LEU A 130 8.60 -4.97 -1.77
CA LEU A 130 7.84 -3.93 -1.08
C LEU A 130 7.75 -2.66 -1.91
N HIS A 131 6.72 -1.88 -1.66
CA HIS A 131 6.64 -0.52 -2.16
C HIS A 131 7.83 0.28 -1.59
N PRO A 132 8.54 1.11 -2.39
CA PRO A 132 9.82 1.74 -1.99
C PRO A 132 9.78 2.57 -0.70
N LEU A 133 8.60 3.07 -0.32
CA LEU A 133 8.36 3.76 0.95
C LEU A 133 8.57 2.87 2.18
N PHE A 134 8.46 1.55 2.07
CA PHE A 134 8.46 0.65 3.22
C PHE A 134 9.77 -0.10 3.39
N THR A 135 10.14 -0.33 4.64
CA THR A 135 11.23 -1.23 5.02
C THR A 135 10.71 -2.34 5.93
N ALA A 136 11.10 -3.58 5.65
CA ALA A 136 10.73 -4.72 6.47
C ALA A 136 11.45 -4.66 7.83
N VAL A 137 10.69 -4.87 8.91
CA VAL A 137 11.24 -5.07 10.26
C VAL A 137 10.68 -6.35 10.86
N PRO A 138 11.44 -7.12 11.66
CA PRO A 138 10.90 -8.30 12.33
C PRO A 138 9.73 -7.91 13.25
N GLY A 139 8.61 -8.62 13.14
CA GLY A 139 7.47 -8.39 14.03
C GLY A 139 6.19 -9.14 13.64
N PRO A 140 5.19 -9.17 14.54
CA PRO A 140 3.88 -9.77 14.28
C PRO A 140 3.05 -8.92 13.32
N ILE A 141 1.87 -9.39 12.92
CA ILE A 141 0.88 -8.56 12.20
C ILE A 141 0.64 -7.26 12.98
N GLU A 142 0.52 -6.15 12.26
CA GLU A 142 0.35 -4.83 12.87
C GLU A 142 -0.95 -4.74 13.65
N ALA A 143 -0.92 -4.16 14.86
CA ALA A 143 -2.07 -4.12 15.75
C ALA A 143 -3.28 -3.34 15.18
N TRP A 144 -3.06 -2.50 14.16
CA TRP A 144 -4.13 -1.79 13.47
C TRP A 144 -4.85 -2.65 12.43
N GLU A 145 -4.34 -3.83 12.07
CA GLU A 145 -4.96 -4.72 11.10
C GLU A 145 -6.20 -5.39 11.70
N LYS A 146 -7.38 -4.86 11.40
CA LYS A 146 -8.64 -5.35 11.95
C LYS A 146 -9.09 -6.70 11.36
N ASP A 147 -8.66 -7.01 10.15
CA ASP A 147 -9.03 -8.26 9.46
C ASP A 147 -8.27 -9.48 10.02
N ALA A 148 -7.22 -9.27 10.82
CA ALA A 148 -6.46 -10.35 11.45
C ALA A 148 -7.26 -11.09 12.53
N ALA A 149 -8.18 -10.39 13.22
CA ALA A 149 -8.96 -10.95 14.32
C ALA A 149 -10.13 -11.87 13.89
N VAL A 150 -10.43 -11.95 12.58
CA VAL A 150 -11.61 -12.66 12.04
C VAL A 150 -11.24 -14.03 11.44
N ARG A 151 -9.96 -14.42 11.46
CA ARG A 151 -9.50 -15.70 10.90
C ARG A 151 -8.92 -16.60 12.00
N HIS A 152 -9.81 -17.16 12.81
CA HIS A 152 -9.57 -18.36 13.62
C HIS A 152 -10.67 -19.39 13.33
#